data_AF-A0A166IE23-F1
#
_entry.id   AF-A0A166IE23-F1
#
_cell.length_a   1.000
_cell.length_b   1.000
_cell.length_c   1.000
_cell.angle_alpha   90.00
_cell.angle_beta   90.00
_cell.angle_gamma   90.00
#
_symmetry.space_group_name_H-M   'P 1'
#
loop_
_entity.id
_entity.type
_entity.pdbx_description
1 polymer ?
#
loop_
_entity_poly.entity_id
_entity_poly.type
_entity_poly.pdbx_seq_one_letter_code
_entity_poly.pdbx_strand_id
1 'polypeptide(L)'
;MTATADRPIASGQEALGAPAPAPAARPRRFRGLGLGVYTALALIFLLIPIGYTFVFSFNDSGKSNLAWRGFTLDKWVSAWSSDEVMTAFGNSLLVGVVATALATALGTMIAIALVRFRFRFRSAISSCCSSLWRPRRSCSERDWRRSSSASVPRRGW
;
A
#
# COMPACT_ATOMS: atom_id res chain seq x y z
N MET A 1 -64.73 44.82 -14.91
CA MET A 1 -64.73 43.37 -14.60
C MET A 1 -64.12 42.65 -15.79
N THR A 2 -62.80 42.47 -15.80
CA THR A 2 -62.09 41.63 -16.75
C THR A 2 -61.05 40.87 -15.93
N ALA A 3 -61.15 39.54 -16.02
CA ALA A 3 -60.52 38.58 -15.14
C ALA A 3 -58.99 38.60 -15.25
N THR A 4 -58.33 38.65 -14.09
CA THR A 4 -56.93 38.28 -13.90
C THR A 4 -56.74 36.86 -14.42
N ALA A 5 -55.97 36.72 -15.50
CA ALA A 5 -55.49 35.43 -15.98
C ALA A 5 -54.42 34.91 -14.99
N ASP A 6 -54.88 34.23 -13.95
CA ASP A 6 -54.02 33.43 -13.09
C ASP A 6 -53.63 32.18 -13.89
N ARG A 7 -52.40 32.15 -14.40
CA ARG A 7 -51.84 30.96 -15.01
C ARG A 7 -51.19 30.12 -13.92
N PRO A 8 -51.63 28.87 -13.69
CA PRO A 8 -50.95 28.01 -12.74
C PRO A 8 -49.53 27.72 -13.25
N ILE A 9 -48.53 28.14 -12.48
CA ILE A 9 -47.11 27.78 -12.67
C ILE A 9 -46.98 26.29 -12.29
N ALA A 10 -47.41 25.40 -13.17
CA ALA A 10 -47.31 23.95 -13.00
C ALA A 10 -46.57 23.36 -14.20
N SER A 11 -45.24 23.53 -14.27
CA SER A 11 -44.40 22.76 -15.19
C SER A 11 -42.89 22.95 -14.96
N GLY A 12 -42.44 23.17 -13.72
CA GLY A 12 -41.01 23.38 -13.43
C GLY A 12 -40.43 22.47 -12.36
N GLN A 13 -41.25 21.98 -11.43
CA GLN A 13 -40.78 21.26 -10.24
C GLN A 13 -41.05 19.75 -10.29
N GLU A 14 -42.00 19.27 -11.11
CA GLU A 14 -42.23 17.82 -11.29
C GLU A 14 -41.09 17.12 -12.04
N ALA A 15 -40.31 17.85 -12.85
CA ALA A 15 -39.14 17.28 -13.53
C ALA A 15 -37.87 17.22 -12.67
N LEU A 16 -37.83 17.89 -11.51
CA LEU A 16 -36.66 17.91 -10.61
C LEU A 16 -36.66 16.78 -9.55
N GLY A 17 -37.64 15.87 -9.61
CA GLY A 17 -37.80 14.77 -8.64
C GLY A 17 -37.35 13.39 -9.11
N ALA A 18 -36.95 13.22 -10.38
CA ALA A 18 -36.43 11.93 -10.83
C ALA A 18 -34.95 11.82 -10.44
N PRO A 19 -34.55 10.92 -9.51
CA PRO A 19 -33.14 10.63 -9.31
C PRO A 19 -32.58 10.16 -10.64
N ALA A 20 -31.61 10.92 -11.19
CA ALA A 20 -30.88 10.49 -12.37
C ALA A 20 -30.40 9.06 -12.14
N PRO A 21 -30.59 8.13 -13.10
CA PRO A 21 -30.15 6.75 -12.92
C PRO A 21 -28.65 6.78 -12.62
N ALA A 22 -28.27 6.30 -11.43
CA ALA A 22 -26.89 6.24 -11.02
C ALA A 22 -26.08 5.53 -12.13
N PRO A 23 -24.93 6.08 -12.55
CA PRO A 23 -24.16 5.47 -13.63
C PRO A 23 -23.85 4.02 -13.27
N ALA A 24 -24.36 3.10 -14.08
CA ALA A 24 -24.17 1.67 -13.88
C ALA A 24 -22.68 1.38 -13.68
N ALA A 25 -22.30 0.90 -12.49
CA ALA A 25 -20.93 0.59 -12.15
C ALA A 25 -20.41 -0.50 -13.11
N ARG A 26 -19.56 -0.10 -14.07
CA ARG A 26 -18.97 -1.02 -15.05
C ARG A 26 -18.19 -2.12 -14.29
N PRO A 27 -18.46 -3.42 -14.53
CA PRO A 27 -17.72 -4.48 -13.89
C PRO A 27 -16.28 -4.48 -14.44
N ARG A 28 -15.32 -4.06 -13.61
CA ARG A 28 -13.87 -4.08 -13.89
C ARG A 28 -13.28 -5.51 -13.98
N ARG A 29 -14.09 -6.55 -14.16
CA ARG A 29 -13.71 -7.97 -13.96
C ARG A 29 -12.57 -8.43 -14.87
N PHE A 30 -12.53 -7.98 -16.13
CA PHE A 30 -11.60 -8.56 -17.11
C PHE A 30 -10.18 -7.96 -17.11
N ARG A 31 -10.01 -6.72 -16.65
CA ARG A 31 -8.67 -6.11 -16.40
C ARG A 31 -8.06 -6.54 -15.06
N GLY A 32 -8.87 -7.09 -14.15
CA GLY A 32 -8.41 -7.58 -12.85
C GLY A 32 -7.79 -8.97 -12.90
N LEU A 33 -8.18 -9.83 -13.84
CA LEU A 33 -7.70 -11.22 -13.89
C LEU A 33 -6.22 -11.31 -14.26
N GLY A 34 -5.77 -10.56 -15.28
CA GLY A 34 -4.36 -10.52 -15.67
C GLY A 34 -3.46 -9.93 -14.57
N LEU A 35 -3.96 -8.91 -13.86
CA LEU A 35 -3.26 -8.34 -12.71
C LEU A 35 -3.21 -9.32 -11.54
N GLY A 36 -4.31 -10.04 -11.26
CA GLY A 36 -4.40 -11.07 -10.23
C GLY A 36 -3.43 -12.23 -10.49
N VAL A 37 -3.39 -12.75 -11.71
CA VAL A 37 -2.45 -13.81 -12.12
C VAL A 37 -1.01 -13.32 -12.01
N TYR A 38 -0.70 -12.10 -12.46
CA TYR A 38 0.63 -11.51 -12.31
C TYR A 38 1.04 -11.39 -10.83
N THR A 39 0.15 -10.88 -9.97
CA THR A 39 0.42 -10.79 -8.52
C THR A 39 0.59 -12.17 -7.88
N ALA A 40 -0.19 -13.17 -8.29
CA ALA A 40 -0.07 -14.52 -7.77
C ALA A 40 1.26 -15.17 -8.19
N LEU A 41 1.67 -15.03 -9.45
CA LEU A 41 2.97 -15.52 -9.94
C LEU A 41 4.13 -14.82 -9.22
N ALA A 42 4.06 -13.50 -9.02
CA ALA A 42 5.06 -12.75 -8.27
C ALA A 42 5.18 -13.22 -6.81
N LEU A 43 4.04 -13.46 -6.15
CA LEU A 43 4.01 -14.01 -4.79
C LEU A 43 4.58 -15.43 -4.77
N ILE A 44 4.15 -16.33 -5.66
CA ILE A 44 4.68 -17.69 -5.73
C ILE A 44 6.20 -17.66 -5.91
N PHE A 45 6.70 -16.85 -6.84
CA PHE A 45 8.14 -16.69 -7.07
C PHE A 45 8.89 -16.24 -5.81
N LEU A 46 8.34 -15.27 -5.07
CA LEU A 46 8.90 -14.82 -3.79
C LEU A 46 8.83 -15.91 -2.70
N LEU A 47 7.80 -16.75 -2.71
CA LEU A 47 7.60 -17.82 -1.74
C LEU A 47 8.41 -19.09 -2.05
N ILE A 48 8.89 -19.29 -3.29
CA ILE A 48 9.75 -20.44 -3.65
C ILE A 48 10.90 -20.66 -2.65
N PRO A 49 11.76 -19.66 -2.31
CA PRO A 49 12.87 -19.88 -1.39
C PRO A 49 12.41 -20.22 0.04
N ILE A 50 11.27 -19.67 0.47
CA ILE A 50 10.67 -19.99 1.78
C ILE A 50 10.19 -21.44 1.79
N GLY A 51 9.49 -21.86 0.73
CA GLY A 51 9.05 -23.24 0.55
C GLY A 51 10.21 -24.23 0.46
N TYR A 52 11.27 -23.87 -0.27
CA TYR A 52 12.49 -24.68 -0.35
C TYR A 52 13.14 -24.86 1.03
N THR A 53 13.28 -23.76 1.80
CA THR A 53 13.82 -23.80 3.16
C THR A 53 12.93 -24.63 4.08
N PHE A 54 11.61 -24.53 3.93
CA PHE A 54 10.64 -25.31 4.70
C PHE A 54 10.77 -26.81 4.42
N VAL A 55 10.78 -27.22 3.15
CA VAL A 55 10.96 -28.63 2.75
C VAL A 55 12.30 -29.17 3.23
N PHE A 56 13.37 -28.38 3.10
CA PHE A 56 14.70 -28.77 3.55
C PHE A 56 14.83 -28.82 5.08
N SER A 57 13.98 -28.08 5.82
CA SER A 57 13.92 -28.13 7.28
C SER A 57 13.49 -29.50 7.83
N PHE A 58 12.81 -30.31 7.01
CA PHE A 58 12.43 -31.69 7.34
C PHE A 58 13.39 -32.74 6.76
N ASN A 59 14.45 -32.34 6.05
CA ASN A 59 15.43 -33.28 5.50
C ASN A 59 16.34 -33.82 6.62
N ASP A 60 16.43 -35.14 6.73
CA ASP A 60 17.36 -35.77 7.66
C ASP A 60 18.81 -35.58 7.20
N SER A 61 19.49 -34.66 7.86
CA SER A 61 20.75 -34.16 7.38
C SER A 61 21.76 -33.97 8.49
N GLY A 62 22.93 -34.60 8.34
CA GLY A 62 24.12 -34.27 9.13
C GLY A 62 24.67 -32.87 8.79
N LYS A 63 25.87 -32.57 9.29
CA LYS A 63 26.58 -31.29 9.13
C LYS A 63 26.90 -30.89 7.67
N SER A 64 26.65 -31.75 6.69
CA SER A 64 27.00 -31.55 5.29
C SER A 64 25.87 -32.07 4.39
N ASN A 65 25.26 -31.17 3.62
CA ASN A 65 23.84 -31.27 3.28
C ASN A 65 23.60 -30.94 1.79
N LEU A 66 24.03 -31.83 0.90
CA LEU A 66 23.81 -31.72 -0.55
C LEU A 66 22.91 -32.83 -1.13
N ALA A 67 22.45 -33.77 -0.29
CA ALA A 67 21.65 -34.92 -0.72
C ALA A 67 20.42 -35.08 0.19
N TRP A 68 19.24 -35.22 -0.43
CA TRP A 68 17.98 -35.52 0.25
C TRP A 68 18.01 -36.97 0.72
N ARG A 69 17.96 -37.22 2.04
CA ARG A 69 18.09 -38.57 2.62
C ARG A 69 16.78 -39.14 3.15
N GLY A 70 15.85 -38.30 3.60
CA GLY A 70 14.55 -38.72 4.12
C GLY A 70 13.80 -37.62 4.86
N PHE A 71 12.54 -37.87 5.22
CA PHE A 71 11.71 -36.98 6.03
C PHE A 71 11.87 -37.32 7.52
N THR A 72 12.32 -36.37 8.34
CA THR A 72 12.41 -36.51 9.80
C THR A 72 11.89 -35.27 10.54
N LEU A 73 11.33 -35.50 11.73
CA LEU A 73 10.93 -34.47 12.69
C LEU A 73 11.90 -34.35 13.89
N ASP A 74 12.95 -35.18 13.92
CA ASP A 74 13.85 -35.28 15.08
C ASP A 74 14.60 -33.98 15.36
N LYS A 75 14.88 -33.17 14.34
CA LYS A 75 15.51 -31.84 14.49
C LYS A 75 14.65 -30.87 15.28
N TRP A 76 13.33 -30.93 15.11
CA TRP A 76 12.40 -30.09 15.87
C TRP A 76 12.37 -30.53 17.33
N VAL A 77 12.27 -31.84 17.60
CA VAL A 77 12.27 -32.36 18.98
C VAL A 77 13.61 -32.06 19.69
N SER A 78 14.73 -32.28 19.01
CA SER A 78 16.06 -32.00 19.53
C SER A 78 16.29 -30.52 19.81
N ALA A 79 15.78 -29.62 18.95
CA ALA A 79 15.84 -28.18 19.16
C ALA A 79 15.08 -27.74 20.42
N TRP A 80 13.97 -28.41 20.75
CA TRP A 80 13.23 -28.14 21.99
C TRP A 80 13.93 -28.67 23.24
N SER A 81 14.67 -29.77 23.14
CA SER A 81 15.47 -30.32 24.25
C SER A 81 16.81 -29.62 24.49
N SER A 82 17.23 -28.74 23.57
CA SER A 82 18.53 -28.08 23.64
C SER A 82 18.41 -26.73 24.36
N ASP A 83 18.96 -26.64 25.57
CA ASP A 83 18.93 -25.43 26.40
C ASP A 83 19.50 -24.19 25.68
N GLU A 84 20.51 -24.38 24.83
CA GLU A 84 21.13 -23.29 24.07
C GLU A 84 20.15 -22.64 23.07
N VAL A 85 19.34 -23.46 22.38
CA VAL A 85 18.34 -22.98 21.40
C VAL A 85 17.22 -22.24 22.10
N MET A 86 16.74 -22.79 23.22
CA MET A 86 15.66 -22.18 24.00
C MET A 86 16.10 -20.85 24.64
N THR A 87 17.34 -20.80 25.15
CA THR A 87 17.93 -19.58 25.71
C THR A 87 18.11 -18.50 24.65
N ALA A 88 18.63 -18.86 23.47
CA ALA A 88 18.78 -17.92 22.36
C ALA A 88 17.43 -17.37 21.85
N PHE A 89 16.40 -18.21 21.79
CA PHE A 89 15.04 -17.81 21.46
C PHE A 89 14.47 -16.83 22.49
N GLY A 90 14.59 -17.14 23.79
CA GLY A 90 14.13 -16.27 24.88
C GLY A 90 14.82 -14.91 24.87
N ASN A 91 16.14 -14.88 24.65
CA ASN A 91 16.91 -13.64 24.54
C ASN A 91 16.43 -12.78 23.36
N SER A 92 16.21 -13.40 22.19
CA SER A 92 15.73 -12.69 21.00
C SER A 92 14.33 -12.09 21.21
N LEU A 93 13.45 -12.83 21.87
CA LEU A 93 12.10 -12.37 22.20
C LEU A 93 12.13 -11.20 23.19
N LEU A 94 12.94 -11.30 24.25
CA LEU A 94 13.12 -10.24 25.24
C LEU A 94 13.65 -8.97 24.59
N VAL A 95 14.72 -9.08 23.80
CA VAL A 95 15.32 -7.94 23.08
C VAL A 95 14.32 -7.34 22.09
N GLY A 96 13.58 -8.18 21.35
CA GLY A 96 12.58 -7.74 20.38
C GLY A 96 11.43 -6.95 21.01
N VAL A 97 10.91 -7.41 22.15
CA VAL A 97 9.83 -6.74 22.89
C VAL A 97 10.33 -5.40 23.45
N VAL A 98 11.49 -5.39 24.11
CA VAL A 98 12.08 -4.17 24.66
C VAL A 98 12.36 -3.16 23.54
N ALA A 99 12.93 -3.60 22.42
CA ALA A 99 13.23 -2.74 21.27
C ALA A 99 11.94 -2.15 20.65
N THR A 100 10.90 -2.96 20.49
CA THR A 100 9.61 -2.49 19.94
C THR A 100 8.93 -1.50 20.88
N ALA A 101 8.95 -1.75 22.18
CA ALA A 101 8.40 -0.83 23.19
C ALA A 101 9.13 0.51 23.17
N LEU A 102 10.47 0.51 23.19
CA LEU A 102 11.28 1.72 23.13
C LEU A 102 11.10 2.46 21.80
N ALA A 103 11.14 1.76 20.67
CA ALA A 103 10.94 2.36 19.35
C ALA A 103 9.56 3.01 19.22
N THR A 104 8.51 2.35 19.72
CA THR A 104 7.14 2.88 19.68
C THR A 104 6.98 4.08 20.61
N ALA A 105 7.53 4.02 21.83
CA ALA A 105 7.50 5.14 22.77
C ALA A 105 8.23 6.38 22.22
N LEU A 106 9.46 6.20 21.72
CA LEU A 106 10.24 7.28 21.12
C LEU A 106 9.57 7.82 19.84
N GLY A 107 9.08 6.94 18.97
CA GLY A 107 8.37 7.33 17.76
C GLY A 107 7.12 8.15 18.06
N THR A 108 6.35 7.75 19.08
CA THR A 108 5.14 8.46 19.53
C THR A 108 5.50 9.83 20.10
N MET A 109 6.53 9.92 20.93
CA MET A 109 7.00 11.20 21.49
C MET A 109 7.48 12.16 20.39
N ILE A 110 8.23 11.67 19.41
CA ILE A 110 8.67 12.46 18.25
C ILE A 110 7.48 12.93 17.41
N ALA A 111 6.51 12.05 17.15
CA ALA A 111 5.31 12.40 16.39
C ALA A 111 4.50 13.53 17.08
N ILE A 112 4.28 13.42 18.39
CA ILE A 112 3.60 14.45 19.18
C ILE A 112 4.41 15.75 19.19
N ALA A 113 5.73 15.67 19.37
CA ALA A 113 6.60 16.84 19.36
C ALA A 113 6.52 17.63 18.05
N LEU A 114 6.52 16.94 16.91
CA LEU A 114 6.46 17.55 15.57
C LEU A 114 5.11 18.20 15.24
N VAL A 115 4.01 17.71 15.84
CA VAL A 115 2.65 18.24 15.65
C VAL A 115 2.37 19.40 16.60
N ARG A 116 2.77 19.29 17.87
CA ARG A 116 2.42 20.26 18.91
C ARG A 116 3.42 21.42 19.02
N PHE A 117 4.70 21.19 18.79
CA PHE A 117 5.73 22.22 18.87
C PHE A 117 6.13 22.73 17.48
N ARG A 118 6.05 24.06 17.27
CA ARG A 118 6.57 24.71 16.06
C ARG A 118 8.09 24.88 16.18
N PHE A 119 8.84 23.79 16.04
CA PHE A 119 10.31 23.79 16.13
C PHE A 119 10.97 24.54 14.96
N ARG A 120 11.97 25.38 15.28
CA ARG A 120 12.80 26.15 14.33
C ARG A 120 13.56 25.29 13.31
N PHE A 121 13.84 24.02 13.63
CA PHE A 121 14.55 23.08 12.74
C PHE A 121 13.74 22.60 11.53
N ARG A 122 12.43 22.89 11.45
CA ARG A 122 11.66 22.68 10.21
C ARG A 122 12.30 23.42 9.02
N SER A 123 12.85 24.62 9.22
CA SER A 123 13.50 25.38 8.14
C SER A 123 14.82 24.75 7.66
N ALA A 124 15.58 24.09 8.53
CA ALA A 124 16.82 23.40 8.14
C ALA A 124 16.52 22.10 7.39
N ILE A 125 15.56 21.31 7.87
CA ILE A 125 15.11 20.07 7.23
C ILE A 125 14.37 20.35 5.93
N SER A 126 13.55 21.40 5.85
CA SER A 126 12.89 21.81 4.61
C SER A 126 13.89 22.32 3.58
N SER A 127 14.93 23.03 4.00
CA SER A 127 15.99 23.50 3.09
C SER A 127 16.80 22.31 2.55
N CYS A 128 17.20 21.37 3.40
CA CYS A 128 17.93 20.16 3.00
C CYS A 128 17.09 19.21 2.14
N CYS A 129 15.80 19.02 2.48
CA CYS A 129 14.89 18.22 1.65
C CYS A 129 14.61 18.91 0.30
N SER A 130 14.51 20.23 0.26
CA SER A 130 14.36 20.97 -1.00
C SER A 130 15.61 20.95 -1.89
N SER A 131 16.81 20.85 -1.30
CA SER A 131 18.06 20.77 -2.04
C SER A 131 18.38 19.35 -2.49
N LEU A 132 18.01 18.34 -1.69
CA LEU A 132 18.28 16.92 -1.98
C LEU A 132 17.16 16.26 -2.81
N TRP A 133 15.94 16.78 -2.77
CA TRP A 133 14.75 16.18 -3.39
C TRP A 133 14.14 17.07 -4.48
N ARG A 134 14.93 17.88 -5.20
CA ARG A 134 14.44 18.60 -6.39
C ARG A 134 14.20 17.59 -7.50
N PRO A 135 12.95 17.15 -7.80
CA PRO A 135 12.70 16.38 -8.99
C PRO A 135 12.79 17.39 -10.12
N ARG A 136 13.70 17.17 -11.06
CA ARG A 136 13.96 18.07 -12.19
C ARG A 136 12.81 18.03 -13.20
N ARG A 137 11.57 18.34 -12.80
CA ARG A 137 10.44 18.61 -13.71
C ARG A 137 9.51 19.65 -13.08
N SER A 138 9.86 20.91 -13.32
CA SER A 138 8.89 22.00 -13.39
C SER A 138 7.92 21.70 -14.54
N CYS A 139 6.89 20.88 -14.32
CA CYS A 139 5.68 20.99 -15.12
C CYS A 139 4.94 22.20 -14.59
N SER A 140 5.22 23.37 -15.17
CA SER A 140 4.44 24.55 -14.87
C SER A 140 3.02 24.30 -15.39
N GLU A 141 2.02 24.64 -14.59
CA GLU A 141 0.60 24.50 -14.92
C GLU A 141 0.19 25.20 -16.23
N ARG A 142 1.05 26.12 -16.71
CA ARG A 142 0.92 26.80 -18.00
C ARG A 142 1.18 25.89 -19.22
N ASP A 143 2.02 24.86 -19.10
CA ASP A 143 2.31 23.94 -20.21
C ASP A 143 1.15 22.98 -20.48
N TRP A 144 0.41 22.58 -19.44
CA TRP A 144 -0.75 21.69 -19.57
C TRP A 144 -1.96 22.36 -20.23
N ARG A 145 -2.16 23.67 -19.97
CA ARG A 145 -3.21 24.45 -20.67
C ARG A 145 -2.91 24.67 -22.15
N ARG A 146 -1.63 24.75 -22.55
CA ARG A 146 -1.25 24.93 -23.97
C ARG A 146 -1.42 23.65 -24.79
N SER A 147 -1.16 22.48 -24.21
CA SER A 147 -1.29 21.20 -24.94
C SER A 147 -2.74 20.72 -25.08
N SER A 148 -3.61 21.04 -24.11
CA SER A 148 -5.04 20.67 -24.17
C SER A 148 -5.86 21.50 -25.16
N SER A 149 -5.38 22.69 -25.55
CA SER A 149 -6.01 23.51 -26.60
C SER A 149 -5.63 23.11 -28.04
N ALA A 150 -4.70 22.17 -28.24
CA ALA A 150 -4.08 21.93 -29.55
C ALA A 150 -4.59 20.71 -30.33
N SER A 151 -5.60 19.96 -29.87
CA SER A 151 -6.05 18.76 -30.61
C SER A 151 -7.53 18.41 -30.43
N VAL A 152 -8.41 19.27 -30.96
CA VAL A 152 -9.69 18.79 -31.48
C VAL A 152 -9.79 19.22 -32.95
N PRO A 153 -9.31 18.40 -33.90
CA PRO A 153 -9.66 18.63 -35.30
C PRO A 153 -11.16 18.38 -35.44
N ARG A 154 -11.93 19.46 -35.55
CA ARG A 154 -13.28 19.41 -36.12
C ARG A 154 -13.15 18.98 -37.59
N ARG A 155 -13.11 17.68 -37.84
CA ARG A 155 -13.44 17.14 -39.16
C ARG A 155 -14.95 17.03 -39.21
N GLY A 156 -15.58 18.03 -39.84
CA GLY A 156 -16.88 17.83 -40.47
C GLY A 156 -16.65 17.02 -41.75
N TRP A 157 -17.36 15.91 -41.87
CA TRP A 157 -18.24 15.47 -42.95
C TRP A 157 -18.94 14.21 -42.43
#